data_AF-A0A522QXR1-F1
#
_entry.id   AF-A0A522QXR1-F1
#
_cell.length_a   1.000
_cell.length_b   1.000
_cell.length_c   1.000
_cell.angle_alpha   90.00
_cell.angle_beta   90.00
_cell.angle_gamma   90.00
#
_symmetry.space_group_name_H-M   'P 1'
#
loop_
_entity.id
_entity.type
_entity.pdbx_description
1 polymer ?
#
loop_
_entity_poly.entity_id
_entity_poly.type
_entity_poly.pdbx_seq_one_letter_code
_entity_poly.pdbx_strand_id
1 'polypeptide(L)'
;DNTQYFNVDPADLAVGKDNVVSVLVANMGHEENDDSNQAFQHPRGLVSAAWDGTSAPIAWRIRGNRGGEIPIDPVRGIYNNGGLYGERMGWSLPGFPDASWRDVTLPNSIDRPGADWYRTTFKLDIPADQDVPIALAIDDSPARHYRALIFINGWQFGRYVNALGPQHEFILPPGILNPNGDNTVAIAVWSTEHSGGLGAVSLIELGNDLTSLRVRMVPAPAYSKTVYAREQ
;
A
#
# COMPACT_ATOMS: atom_id res chain seq x y z
N ASP A 1 5.93 -19.03 -20.15
CA ASP A 1 7.11 -19.03 -19.28
C ASP A 1 7.43 -17.57 -18.99
N ASN A 2 7.29 -17.13 -17.75
CA ASN A 2 7.42 -15.72 -17.33
C ASN A 2 8.78 -15.46 -16.66
N THR A 3 9.78 -16.28 -16.95
CA THR A 3 11.13 -16.15 -16.40
C THR A 3 11.75 -14.81 -16.78
N GLN A 4 12.33 -14.13 -15.80
CA GLN A 4 13.04 -12.85 -15.96
C GLN A 4 14.52 -13.04 -15.64
N TYR A 5 15.38 -12.38 -16.41
CA TYR A 5 16.83 -12.42 -16.23
C TYR A 5 17.32 -11.03 -15.80
N PHE A 6 18.12 -10.98 -14.74
CA PHE A 6 18.70 -9.75 -14.23
C PHE A 6 20.21 -9.92 -14.21
N ASN A 7 20.91 -9.03 -14.92
CA ASN A 7 22.37 -8.98 -14.85
C ASN A 7 22.77 -8.40 -13.50
N VAL A 8 23.72 -9.07 -12.84
CA VAL A 8 24.36 -8.56 -11.64
C VAL A 8 25.69 -7.95 -12.05
N ASP A 9 25.87 -6.66 -11.82
CA ASP A 9 27.15 -6.00 -12.08
C ASP A 9 28.18 -6.52 -11.06
N PRO A 10 29.36 -7.03 -11.49
CA PRO A 10 30.42 -7.42 -10.57
C PRO A 10 30.82 -6.32 -9.58
N ALA A 11 30.63 -5.04 -9.92
CA ALA A 11 30.88 -3.90 -9.02
C ALA A 11 29.91 -3.84 -7.82
N ASP A 12 28.72 -4.43 -7.95
CA ASP A 12 27.72 -4.48 -6.87
C ASP A 12 27.97 -5.64 -5.90
N LEU A 13 28.88 -6.56 -6.24
CA LEU A 13 29.18 -7.73 -5.43
C LEU A 13 30.19 -7.44 -4.32
N ALA A 14 29.80 -7.76 -3.09
CA ALA A 14 30.72 -7.89 -1.97
C ALA A 14 31.49 -9.22 -2.09
N VAL A 15 32.61 -9.21 -2.84
CA VAL A 15 33.43 -10.39 -3.08
C VAL A 15 33.93 -11.01 -1.77
N GLY A 16 33.75 -12.33 -1.62
CA GLY A 16 34.14 -13.08 -0.42
C GLY A 16 33.21 -12.88 0.79
N LYS A 17 32.08 -12.20 0.61
CA LYS A 17 31.05 -11.99 1.64
C LYS A 17 29.68 -12.42 1.14
N ASP A 18 28.72 -12.49 2.06
CA ASP A 18 27.32 -12.70 1.73
C ASP A 18 26.76 -11.48 0.98
N ASN A 19 26.01 -11.74 -0.08
CA ASN A 19 25.28 -10.74 -0.85
C ASN A 19 23.78 -10.98 -0.68
N VAL A 20 22.98 -9.92 -0.65
CA VAL A 20 21.53 -10.00 -0.45
C VAL A 20 20.81 -9.39 -1.64
N VAL A 21 20.02 -10.21 -2.33
CA VAL A 21 19.06 -9.73 -3.33
C VAL A 21 17.69 -9.62 -2.67
N SER A 22 17.09 -8.43 -2.76
CA SER A 22 15.75 -8.16 -2.27
C SER A 22 14.77 -8.11 -3.42
N VAL A 23 13.73 -8.95 -3.37
CA VAL A 23 12.67 -9.00 -4.40
C VAL A 23 11.35 -8.61 -3.77
N LEU A 24 10.73 -7.55 -4.31
CA LEU A 24 9.38 -7.14 -3.94
C LEU A 24 8.38 -7.75 -4.94
N VAL A 25 7.50 -8.62 -4.46
CA VAL A 25 6.44 -9.23 -5.28
C VAL A 25 5.10 -8.63 -4.90
N ALA A 26 4.44 -7.98 -5.86
CA ALA A 26 3.08 -7.50 -5.67
C ALA A 26 2.08 -8.67 -5.74
N ASN A 27 1.28 -8.87 -4.70
CA ASN A 27 0.20 -9.85 -4.68
C ASN A 27 -1.15 -9.16 -4.98
N MET A 28 -1.75 -9.48 -6.13
CA MET A 28 -3.02 -8.89 -6.58
C MET A 28 -4.28 -9.62 -6.07
N GLY A 29 -4.12 -10.59 -5.16
CA GLY A 29 -5.19 -11.50 -4.71
C GLY A 29 -4.96 -12.91 -5.25
N HIS A 30 -5.67 -13.89 -4.73
CA HIS A 30 -5.71 -15.26 -5.26
C HIS A 30 -6.73 -15.36 -6.40
N GLU A 31 -6.51 -16.28 -7.33
CA GLU A 31 -7.46 -16.62 -8.37
C GLU A 31 -8.75 -17.19 -7.75
N GLU A 32 -9.86 -16.99 -8.45
CA GLU A 32 -11.11 -17.71 -8.19
C GLU A 32 -10.97 -19.19 -8.59
N ASN A 33 -11.97 -20.00 -8.28
CA ASN A 33 -11.99 -21.44 -8.59
C ASN A 33 -13.24 -21.84 -9.38
N ASP A 34 -13.62 -21.00 -10.34
CA ASP A 34 -14.86 -21.16 -11.10
C ASP A 34 -14.90 -22.46 -11.91
N ASP A 35 -13.78 -22.83 -12.55
CA ASP A 35 -13.68 -24.02 -13.39
C ASP A 35 -13.25 -25.29 -12.63
N SER A 36 -13.23 -25.25 -11.28
CA SER A 36 -12.73 -26.37 -10.44
C SER A 36 -11.31 -26.84 -10.81
N ASN A 37 -10.51 -25.97 -11.41
CA ASN A 37 -9.16 -26.23 -11.90
C ASN A 37 -8.06 -26.04 -10.84
N GLN A 38 -8.45 -25.76 -9.59
CA GLN A 38 -7.55 -25.48 -8.47
C GLN A 38 -6.68 -24.23 -8.67
N ALA A 39 -7.07 -23.31 -9.56
CA ALA A 39 -6.30 -22.08 -9.81
C ALA A 39 -6.09 -21.23 -8.55
N PHE A 40 -7.03 -21.26 -7.59
CA PHE A 40 -6.87 -20.59 -6.29
C PHE A 40 -5.62 -21.02 -5.51
N GLN A 41 -5.04 -22.20 -5.83
CA GLN A 41 -3.81 -22.70 -5.23
C GLN A 41 -2.54 -22.18 -5.92
N HIS A 42 -2.66 -21.39 -7.00
CA HIS A 42 -1.49 -20.83 -7.65
C HIS A 42 -0.68 -20.02 -6.64
N PRO A 43 0.63 -20.27 -6.54
CA PRO A 43 1.46 -19.65 -5.53
C PRO A 43 1.61 -18.15 -5.80
N ARG A 44 1.99 -17.41 -4.75
CA ARG A 44 2.41 -16.00 -4.83
C ARG A 44 3.85 -15.89 -4.35
N GLY A 45 4.70 -15.27 -5.15
CA GLY A 45 6.14 -15.17 -4.89
C GLY A 45 6.96 -15.67 -6.07
N LEU A 46 8.17 -16.16 -5.77
CA LEU A 46 9.06 -16.76 -6.75
C LEU A 46 8.85 -18.27 -6.77
N VAL A 47 8.48 -18.82 -7.93
CA VAL A 47 8.35 -20.27 -8.13
C VAL A 47 9.73 -20.94 -8.12
N SER A 48 10.73 -20.27 -8.68
CA SER A 48 12.14 -20.69 -8.69
C SER A 48 13.06 -19.48 -8.85
N ALA A 49 14.30 -19.58 -8.36
CA ALA A 49 15.39 -18.69 -8.75
C ALA A 49 16.71 -19.47 -8.78
N ALA A 50 17.61 -19.06 -9.64
CA ALA A 50 18.94 -19.64 -9.80
C ALA A 50 19.93 -18.57 -10.22
N TRP A 51 21.21 -18.79 -9.94
CA TRP A 51 22.29 -17.99 -10.50
C TRP A 51 22.73 -18.59 -11.83
N ASP A 52 22.82 -17.76 -12.86
CA ASP A 52 23.51 -18.17 -14.08
C ASP A 52 25.02 -18.04 -13.88
N GLY A 53 25.79 -18.99 -14.40
CA GLY A 53 27.26 -19.01 -14.31
C GLY A 53 27.86 -19.41 -12.95
N THR A 54 27.06 -19.75 -11.93
CA THR A 54 27.56 -20.28 -10.64
C THR A 54 26.57 -21.22 -9.96
N SER A 55 27.07 -22.11 -9.11
CA SER A 55 26.28 -23.02 -8.26
C SER A 55 26.21 -22.57 -6.80
N ALA A 56 26.50 -21.29 -6.54
CA ALA A 56 26.43 -20.72 -5.19
C ALA A 56 25.03 -20.96 -4.57
N PRO A 57 24.95 -21.41 -3.31
CA PRO A 57 23.66 -21.69 -2.67
C PRO A 57 22.86 -20.41 -2.43
N ILE A 58 21.54 -20.48 -2.59
CA ILE A 58 20.61 -19.40 -2.23
C ILE A 58 19.94 -19.75 -0.90
N ALA A 59 20.15 -18.91 0.11
CA ALA A 59 19.42 -18.97 1.37
C ALA A 59 18.22 -17.99 1.34
N TRP A 60 17.01 -18.50 1.57
CA TRP A 60 15.79 -17.72 1.45
C TRP A 60 15.32 -17.12 2.77
N ARG A 61 14.81 -15.88 2.69
CA ARG A 61 13.94 -15.27 3.69
C ARG A 61 12.75 -14.68 2.96
N ILE A 62 11.56 -14.88 3.52
CA ILE A 62 10.32 -14.30 3.00
C ILE A 62 9.58 -13.58 4.12
N ARG A 63 8.99 -12.43 3.79
CA ARG A 63 8.24 -11.60 4.71
C ARG A 63 6.97 -11.12 4.02
N GLY A 64 5.82 -11.56 4.55
CA GLY A 64 4.51 -11.01 4.21
C GLY A 64 4.03 -10.02 5.27
N ASN A 65 2.72 -9.97 5.48
CA ASN A 65 2.13 -9.21 6.57
C ASN A 65 2.64 -9.70 7.94
N ARG A 66 2.68 -8.79 8.91
CA ARG A 66 3.18 -9.11 10.25
C ARG A 66 2.16 -9.97 11.00
N GLY A 67 2.63 -11.14 11.46
CA GLY A 67 1.81 -12.17 12.10
C GLY A 67 1.27 -13.24 11.15
N GLY A 68 1.39 -13.05 9.83
CA GLY A 68 0.90 -14.01 8.84
C GLY A 68 -0.61 -14.26 9.00
N GLU A 69 -0.97 -15.52 9.23
CA GLU A 69 -2.36 -15.96 9.43
C GLU A 69 -3.01 -15.42 10.71
N ILE A 70 -2.21 -14.98 11.69
CA ILE A 70 -2.69 -14.37 12.94
C ILE A 70 -2.27 -12.90 12.94
N PRO A 71 -3.12 -12.00 12.41
CA PRO A 71 -2.75 -10.61 12.19
C PRO A 71 -2.66 -9.87 13.52
N ILE A 72 -1.66 -8.98 13.63
CA ILE A 72 -1.52 -8.10 14.80
C ILE A 72 -2.61 -7.02 14.90
N ASP A 73 -3.34 -6.79 13.80
CA ASP A 73 -4.52 -5.93 13.73
C ASP A 73 -5.77 -6.78 13.43
N PRO A 74 -6.38 -7.40 14.45
CA PRO A 74 -7.56 -8.23 14.24
C PRO A 74 -8.81 -7.42 13.87
N VAL A 75 -8.83 -6.10 14.10
CA VAL A 75 -9.98 -5.26 13.79
C VAL A 75 -10.13 -5.07 12.29
N ARG A 76 -9.01 -4.88 11.58
CA ARG A 76 -8.99 -4.72 10.11
C ARG A 76 -8.83 -6.05 9.36
N GLY A 77 -8.50 -7.13 10.07
CA GLY A 77 -8.47 -8.48 9.53
C GLY A 77 -7.21 -8.81 8.73
N ILE A 78 -7.18 -10.01 8.15
CA ILE A 78 -5.98 -10.62 7.55
C ILE A 78 -5.53 -10.00 6.22
N TYR A 79 -6.42 -9.31 5.50
CA TYR A 79 -6.13 -8.80 4.14
C TYR A 79 -5.83 -7.30 4.07
N ASN A 80 -6.06 -6.55 5.15
CA ASN A 80 -5.91 -5.10 5.12
C ASN A 80 -4.46 -4.65 4.91
N ASN A 81 -3.50 -5.37 5.51
CA ASN A 81 -2.08 -5.04 5.42
C ASN A 81 -1.32 -6.15 4.71
N GLY A 82 -0.44 -5.76 3.80
CA GLY A 82 0.58 -6.58 3.17
C GLY A 82 1.91 -6.53 3.92
N GLY A 83 2.99 -6.77 3.16
CA GLY A 83 4.33 -6.97 3.69
C GLY A 83 5.27 -5.77 3.59
N LEU A 84 4.84 -4.58 3.16
CA LEU A 84 5.73 -3.42 3.14
C LEU A 84 6.14 -3.04 4.57
N TYR A 85 7.34 -2.48 4.73
CA TYR A 85 7.85 -2.10 6.06
C TYR A 85 6.87 -1.18 6.81
N GLY A 86 6.34 -0.16 6.14
CA GLY A 86 5.36 0.75 6.75
C GLY A 86 4.06 0.07 7.17
N GLU A 87 3.57 -0.94 6.43
CA GLU A 87 2.40 -1.73 6.82
C GLU A 87 2.69 -2.52 8.11
N ARG A 88 3.84 -3.20 8.18
CA ARG A 88 4.26 -3.99 9.35
C ARG A 88 4.53 -3.13 10.59
N MET A 89 4.86 -1.86 10.38
CA MET A 89 5.12 -0.87 11.42
C MET A 89 3.93 0.05 11.72
N GLY A 90 2.79 -0.16 11.06
CA GLY A 90 1.54 0.59 11.34
C GLY A 90 1.57 2.05 10.90
N TRP A 91 2.34 2.40 9.87
CA TRP A 91 2.47 3.78 9.37
C TRP A 91 1.16 4.34 8.80
N SER A 92 0.25 3.46 8.36
CA SER A 92 -1.09 3.85 7.88
C SER A 92 -2.07 4.22 8.99
N LEU A 93 -1.73 3.95 10.26
CA LEU A 93 -2.68 4.08 11.36
C LEU A 93 -2.85 5.53 11.84
N PRO A 94 -4.05 5.90 12.33
CA PRO A 94 -4.25 7.17 13.02
C PRO A 94 -3.27 7.34 14.19
N GLY A 95 -2.70 8.53 14.36
CA GLY A 95 -1.78 8.83 15.45
C GLY A 95 -0.37 8.22 15.35
N PHE A 96 0.01 7.62 14.21
CA PHE A 96 1.42 7.24 13.98
C PHE A 96 2.33 8.49 14.06
N PRO A 97 3.47 8.44 14.77
CA PRO A 97 4.36 9.59 14.93
C PRO A 97 5.23 9.81 13.69
N ASP A 98 4.72 10.58 12.73
CA ASP A 98 5.39 10.95 11.47
C ASP A 98 6.03 12.35 11.48
N ALA A 99 6.07 13.04 12.62
CA ALA A 99 6.65 14.38 12.74
C ALA A 99 8.15 14.47 12.35
N SER A 100 8.87 13.35 12.31
CA SER A 100 10.26 13.30 11.84
C SER A 100 10.39 13.03 10.34
N TRP A 101 9.28 12.88 9.62
CA TRP A 101 9.29 12.67 8.18
C TRP A 101 9.53 14.00 7.48
N ARG A 102 10.11 13.92 6.28
CA ARG A 102 10.32 15.07 5.41
C ARG A 102 8.98 15.56 4.89
N ASP A 103 8.76 16.88 4.95
CA ASP A 103 7.66 17.52 4.24
C ASP A 103 7.84 17.47 2.72
N VAL A 104 6.74 17.25 2.01
CA VAL A 104 6.68 17.15 0.55
C VAL A 104 5.40 17.79 0.04
N THR A 105 5.47 18.50 -1.09
CA THR A 105 4.30 18.95 -1.85
C THR A 105 4.05 18.00 -3.02
N LEU A 106 2.79 17.64 -3.24
CA LEU A 106 2.38 16.84 -4.39
C LEU A 106 2.02 17.75 -5.59
N PRO A 107 2.28 17.33 -6.83
CA PRO A 107 2.90 16.05 -7.22
C PRO A 107 4.40 16.00 -6.92
N ASN A 108 4.93 14.81 -6.57
CA ASN A 108 6.33 14.60 -6.23
C ASN A 108 6.95 13.51 -7.11
N SER A 109 7.81 13.90 -8.06
CA SER A 109 8.54 12.98 -8.94
C SER A 109 9.71 12.31 -8.23
N ILE A 110 9.95 11.03 -8.52
CA ILE A 110 11.05 10.24 -7.96
C ILE A 110 11.83 9.57 -9.10
N ASP A 111 13.10 9.95 -9.25
CA ASP A 111 14.04 9.41 -10.25
C ASP A 111 14.86 8.23 -9.69
N ARG A 112 14.17 7.28 -9.05
CA ARG A 112 14.75 6.02 -8.61
C ARG A 112 13.66 4.98 -8.36
N PRO A 113 13.93 3.70 -8.62
CA PRO A 113 13.12 2.62 -8.08
C PRO A 113 13.14 2.62 -6.54
N GLY A 114 12.05 2.17 -5.92
CA GLY A 114 11.96 2.04 -4.47
C GLY A 114 10.56 2.28 -3.93
N ALA A 115 10.41 2.18 -2.61
CA ALA A 115 9.15 2.43 -1.92
C ALA A 115 9.26 3.66 -1.01
N ASP A 116 8.32 4.59 -1.16
CA ASP A 116 8.17 5.80 -0.35
C ASP A 116 6.77 5.80 0.30
N TRP A 117 6.63 6.48 1.43
CA TRP A 117 5.35 6.63 2.14
C TRP A 117 5.02 8.10 2.30
N TYR A 118 3.75 8.41 2.09
CA TYR A 118 3.18 9.74 2.29
C TYR A 118 2.08 9.63 3.34
N ARG A 119 1.97 10.61 4.22
CA ARG A 119 0.94 10.67 5.24
C ARG A 119 0.56 12.10 5.52
N THR A 120 -0.72 12.34 5.76
CA THR A 120 -1.22 13.61 6.29
C THR A 120 -2.55 13.39 7.02
N THR A 121 -3.01 14.43 7.71
CA THR A 121 -4.32 14.47 8.36
C THR A 121 -5.14 15.62 7.83
N PHE A 122 -6.46 15.43 7.76
CA PHE A 122 -7.41 16.47 7.38
C PHE A 122 -8.67 16.36 8.22
N LYS A 123 -9.41 17.46 8.33
CA LYS A 123 -10.67 17.52 9.07
C LYS A 123 -11.82 17.78 8.11
N LEU A 124 -12.92 17.05 8.29
CA LEU A 124 -14.19 17.29 7.61
C LEU A 124 -15.21 17.87 8.59
N ASP A 125 -16.13 18.67 8.05
CA ASP A 125 -17.26 19.27 8.78
C ASP A 125 -18.49 19.31 7.88
N ILE A 126 -18.94 18.12 7.45
CA ILE A 126 -20.10 17.98 6.56
C ILE A 126 -21.37 18.39 7.32
N PRO A 127 -22.25 19.25 6.76
CA PRO A 127 -23.49 19.64 7.43
C PRO A 127 -24.36 18.45 7.85
N ALA A 128 -25.07 18.60 8.96
CA ALA A 128 -26.03 17.60 9.40
C ALA A 128 -27.11 17.36 8.32
N ASP A 129 -27.65 16.14 8.31
CA ASP A 129 -28.70 15.70 7.38
C ASP A 129 -28.30 15.74 5.89
N GLN A 130 -26.99 15.70 5.60
CA GLN A 130 -26.46 15.54 4.24
C GLN A 130 -25.70 14.20 4.11
N ASP A 131 -25.91 13.52 3.00
CA ASP A 131 -25.06 12.47 2.48
C ASP A 131 -24.19 13.08 1.38
N VAL A 132 -22.89 13.17 1.62
CA VAL A 132 -21.93 13.76 0.70
C VAL A 132 -20.93 12.66 0.31
N PRO A 133 -21.16 11.95 -0.79
CA PRO A 133 -20.20 10.94 -1.25
C PRO A 133 -18.88 11.63 -1.63
N ILE A 134 -17.80 11.22 -0.97
CA ILE A 134 -16.45 11.75 -1.19
C ILE A 134 -15.59 10.66 -1.82
N ALA A 135 -14.75 11.03 -2.79
CA ALA A 135 -13.68 10.19 -3.29
C ALA A 135 -12.31 10.85 -3.10
N LEU A 136 -11.27 10.02 -2.94
CA LEU A 136 -9.90 10.44 -3.14
C LEU A 136 -9.55 10.28 -4.61
N ALA A 137 -9.12 11.36 -5.25
CA ALA A 137 -8.70 11.38 -6.64
C ALA A 137 -7.16 11.46 -6.73
N ILE A 138 -6.59 10.70 -7.67
CA ILE A 138 -5.18 10.80 -8.06
C ILE A 138 -5.12 11.24 -9.52
N ASP A 139 -4.73 12.50 -9.73
CA ASP A 139 -4.46 13.06 -11.05
C ASP A 139 -2.97 12.91 -11.38
N ASP A 140 -2.69 12.19 -12.46
CA ASP A 140 -1.33 11.86 -12.84
C ASP A 140 -1.16 11.67 -14.35
N SER A 141 0.08 11.82 -14.81
CA SER A 141 0.48 11.46 -16.17
C SER A 141 0.69 9.95 -16.26
N PRO A 142 0.08 9.24 -17.24
CA PRO A 142 0.34 7.81 -17.46
C PRO A 142 1.81 7.46 -17.74
N ALA A 143 2.65 8.47 -18.03
CA ALA A 143 4.09 8.31 -18.21
C ALA A 143 4.86 8.09 -16.89
N ARG A 144 4.22 8.19 -15.72
CA ARG A 144 4.86 7.84 -14.45
C ARG A 144 4.68 6.37 -14.09
N HIS A 145 5.76 5.69 -13.74
CA HIS A 145 5.78 4.25 -13.47
C HIS A 145 5.86 3.99 -11.97
N TYR A 146 4.69 3.93 -11.34
CA TYR A 146 4.55 3.52 -9.94
C TYR A 146 3.24 2.80 -9.67
N ARG A 147 3.17 2.16 -8.51
CA ARG A 147 1.91 1.69 -7.93
C ARG A 147 1.74 2.27 -6.53
N ALA A 148 0.50 2.31 -6.05
CA ALA A 148 0.20 2.78 -4.72
C ALA A 148 -0.87 1.96 -3.98
N LEU A 149 -0.78 1.95 -2.65
CA LEU A 149 -1.84 1.53 -1.74
C LEU A 149 -2.34 2.76 -0.97
N ILE A 150 -3.65 2.97 -0.99
CA ILE A 150 -4.32 4.10 -0.33
C ILE A 150 -4.95 3.59 0.96
N PHE A 151 -4.63 4.24 2.08
CA PHE A 151 -5.19 3.95 3.39
C PHE A 151 -5.92 5.16 3.95
N ILE A 152 -7.15 4.95 4.44
CA ILE A 152 -7.95 5.95 5.15
C ILE A 152 -8.22 5.43 6.56
N ASN A 153 -7.78 6.18 7.57
CA ASN A 153 -7.89 5.80 8.97
C ASN A 153 -7.36 4.37 9.26
N GLY A 154 -6.30 3.97 8.55
CA GLY A 154 -5.67 2.65 8.62
C GLY A 154 -6.31 1.56 7.77
N TRP A 155 -7.48 1.79 7.18
CA TRP A 155 -8.14 0.85 6.27
C TRP A 155 -7.62 1.01 4.84
N GLN A 156 -7.19 -0.07 4.20
CA GLN A 156 -6.77 -0.05 2.80
C GLN A 156 -8.01 0.05 1.90
N PHE A 157 -8.09 1.09 1.09
CA PHE A 157 -9.27 1.45 0.29
C PHE A 157 -9.01 1.53 -1.21
N GLY A 158 -7.75 1.45 -1.64
CA GLY A 158 -7.43 1.57 -3.05
C GLY A 158 -6.07 0.98 -3.40
N ARG A 159 -6.02 0.30 -4.55
CA ARG A 159 -4.79 -0.09 -5.22
C ARG A 159 -4.74 0.68 -6.52
N TYR A 160 -3.68 1.44 -6.72
CA TYR A 160 -3.51 2.26 -7.90
C TYR A 160 -2.29 1.77 -8.69
N VAL A 161 -2.43 1.62 -10.00
CA VAL A 161 -1.34 1.28 -10.92
C VAL A 161 -1.39 2.30 -12.05
N ASN A 162 -0.57 3.34 -11.96
CA ASN A 162 -0.71 4.52 -12.81
C ASN A 162 -0.63 4.17 -14.31
N ALA A 163 0.36 3.38 -14.69
CA ALA A 163 0.59 2.98 -16.08
C ALA A 163 -0.46 1.99 -16.63
N LEU A 164 -1.41 1.52 -15.82
CA LEU A 164 -2.44 0.55 -16.24
C LEU A 164 -3.87 1.11 -16.11
N GLY A 165 -4.19 1.82 -15.03
CA GLY A 165 -5.54 2.33 -14.78
C GLY A 165 -6.60 1.20 -14.66
N PRO A 166 -7.89 1.49 -14.92
CA PRO A 166 -8.47 2.80 -15.28
C PRO A 166 -8.91 3.63 -14.06
N GLN A 167 -8.79 3.08 -12.84
CA GLN A 167 -9.35 3.73 -11.66
C GLN A 167 -8.44 4.86 -11.15
N HIS A 168 -8.95 6.10 -11.16
CA HIS A 168 -8.30 7.29 -10.60
C HIS A 168 -9.04 7.88 -9.39
N GLU A 169 -10.27 7.43 -9.15
CA GLU A 169 -11.14 7.90 -8.07
C GLU A 169 -11.50 6.72 -7.15
N PHE A 170 -11.30 6.92 -5.85
CA PHE A 170 -11.51 5.90 -4.81
C PHE A 170 -12.54 6.42 -3.81
N ILE A 171 -13.76 5.88 -3.88
CA ILE A 171 -14.87 6.29 -3.02
C ILE A 171 -14.57 5.94 -1.56
N LEU A 172 -14.77 6.90 -0.68
CA LEU A 172 -14.50 6.82 0.75
C LEU A 172 -15.83 6.83 1.52
N PRO A 173 -16.35 5.66 1.94
CA PRO A 173 -17.65 5.61 2.59
C PRO A 173 -17.64 6.27 3.98
N PRO A 174 -18.74 6.95 4.37
CA PRO A 174 -18.89 7.43 5.74
C PRO A 174 -18.84 6.26 6.72
N GLY A 175 -18.32 6.52 7.92
CA GLY A 175 -18.09 5.50 8.94
C GLY A 175 -16.66 4.96 8.92
N ILE A 176 -16.03 4.84 7.74
CA ILE A 176 -14.57 4.74 7.65
C ILE A 176 -13.98 6.14 7.59
N LEU A 177 -14.45 6.94 6.63
CA LEU A 177 -14.23 8.37 6.63
C LEU A 177 -15.07 8.98 7.76
N ASN A 178 -14.46 9.83 8.58
CA ASN A 178 -15.14 10.62 9.59
C ASN A 178 -15.65 11.92 8.94
N PRO A 179 -16.96 12.06 8.67
CA PRO A 179 -17.50 13.21 7.96
C PRO A 179 -17.50 14.50 8.81
N ASN A 180 -17.31 14.39 10.13
CA ASN A 180 -17.39 15.49 11.09
C ASN A 180 -16.20 15.50 12.07
N GLY A 181 -15.00 15.18 11.57
CA GLY A 181 -13.82 15.18 12.41
C GLY A 181 -12.54 14.85 11.66
N ASP A 182 -11.54 14.43 12.44
CA ASP A 182 -10.20 14.17 11.93
C ASP A 182 -10.13 12.84 11.19
N ASN A 183 -9.37 12.86 10.10
CA ASN A 183 -9.05 11.72 9.26
C ASN A 183 -7.54 11.67 9.01
N THR A 184 -7.01 10.47 8.87
CA THR A 184 -5.64 10.20 8.42
C THR A 184 -5.69 9.56 7.04
N VAL A 185 -4.92 10.11 6.10
CA VAL A 185 -4.61 9.44 4.83
C VAL A 185 -3.14 9.06 4.83
N ALA A 186 -2.86 7.81 4.43
CA ALA A 186 -1.52 7.35 4.14
C ALA A 186 -1.48 6.66 2.77
N ILE A 187 -0.44 6.92 2.00
CA ILE A 187 -0.27 6.35 0.67
C ILE A 187 1.12 5.74 0.60
N ALA A 188 1.18 4.42 0.43
CA ALA A 188 2.42 3.70 0.15
C ALA A 188 2.62 3.68 -1.37
N VAL A 189 3.75 4.20 -1.84
CA VAL A 189 4.06 4.32 -3.27
C VAL A 189 5.30 3.51 -3.56
N TRP A 190 5.30 2.69 -4.61
CA TRP A 190 6.54 2.11 -5.10
C TRP A 190 6.76 2.42 -6.58
N SER A 191 7.84 3.17 -6.82
CA SER A 191 8.37 3.50 -8.14
C SER A 191 9.06 2.26 -8.71
N THR A 192 8.65 1.83 -9.90
CA THR A 192 9.21 0.64 -10.54
C THR A 192 10.41 0.96 -11.43
N GLU A 193 10.57 2.23 -11.79
CA GLU A 193 11.59 2.73 -12.70
C GLU A 193 12.05 4.14 -12.27
N HIS A 194 12.90 4.76 -13.08
CA HIS A 194 13.43 6.13 -12.93
C HIS A 194 12.40 7.24 -13.25
N SER A 195 11.13 6.88 -13.43
CA SER A 195 10.02 7.77 -13.78
C SER A 195 8.87 7.64 -12.79
N GLY A 196 9.17 7.47 -11.50
CA GLY A 196 8.16 7.24 -10.47
C GLY A 196 7.69 8.49 -9.73
N GLY A 197 7.03 8.27 -8.59
CA GLY A 197 6.57 9.32 -7.69
C GLY A 197 5.08 9.67 -7.82
N LEU A 198 4.50 10.15 -6.71
CA LEU A 198 3.05 10.33 -6.55
C LEU A 198 2.53 11.58 -7.29
N GLY A 199 1.40 11.41 -7.97
CA GLY A 199 0.64 12.47 -8.62
C GLY A 199 0.00 13.46 -7.66
N ALA A 200 -0.85 14.34 -8.20
CA ALA A 200 -1.65 15.23 -7.38
C ALA A 200 -2.77 14.42 -6.71
N VAL A 201 -2.96 14.63 -5.41
CA VAL A 201 -3.98 13.94 -4.61
C VAL A 201 -4.95 14.95 -4.06
N SER A 202 -6.24 14.74 -4.28
CA SER A 202 -7.31 15.60 -3.78
C SER A 202 -8.48 14.77 -3.23
N LEU A 203 -9.33 15.43 -2.45
CA LEU A 203 -10.67 14.92 -2.16
C LEU A 203 -11.65 15.63 -3.09
N ILE A 204 -12.55 14.86 -3.68
CA ILE A 204 -13.62 15.37 -4.54
C ILE A 204 -14.97 15.02 -3.94
N GLU A 205 -15.89 15.98 -4.01
CA GLU A 205 -17.31 15.79 -3.75
C GLU A 205 -17.95 15.22 -5.02
N LEU A 206 -18.69 14.12 -4.87
CA LEU A 206 -19.39 13.46 -5.98
C LEU A 206 -20.88 13.80 -6.04
N GLY A 207 -21.40 14.45 -5.00
CA GLY A 207 -22.80 14.81 -4.87
C GLY A 207 -23.14 15.25 -3.44
N ASN A 208 -24.38 15.68 -3.26
CA ASN A 208 -24.89 16.11 -1.97
C ASN A 208 -26.40 15.87 -1.91
N ASP A 209 -26.81 14.93 -1.07
CA ASP A 209 -28.19 14.50 -0.92
C ASP A 209 -28.69 14.71 0.50
N LEU A 210 -29.91 15.24 0.63
CA LEU A 210 -30.55 15.37 1.93
C LEU A 210 -30.94 13.97 2.44
N THR A 211 -30.48 13.60 3.63
CA THR A 211 -30.69 12.26 4.18
C THR A 211 -31.05 12.29 5.66
N SER A 212 -31.87 11.33 6.09
CA SER A 212 -32.10 11.04 7.51
C SER A 212 -31.15 9.95 8.05
N LEU A 213 -30.30 9.38 7.19
CA LEU A 213 -29.38 8.31 7.56
C LEU A 213 -28.39 8.80 8.64
N ARG A 214 -28.04 7.88 9.56
CA ARG A 214 -27.00 8.08 10.57
C ARG A 214 -26.03 6.92 10.54
N VAL A 215 -24.81 7.19 10.06
CA VAL A 215 -23.76 6.19 9.95
C VAL A 215 -22.88 6.25 11.20
N ARG A 216 -22.65 5.09 11.83
CA ARG A 216 -21.71 4.99 12.96
C ARG A 216 -20.30 4.81 12.45
N MET A 217 -19.33 5.36 13.18
CA MET A 217 -17.92 5.09 12.90
C MET A 217 -17.59 3.61 13.10
N VAL A 218 -16.92 3.04 12.10
CA VAL A 218 -16.31 1.72 12.17
C VAL A 218 -15.08 1.81 13.08
N PRO A 219 -14.84 0.82 13.96
CA PRO A 219 -13.63 0.81 14.77
C PRO A 219 -12.37 0.96 13.92
N ALA A 220 -11.58 1.99 14.19
CA ALA A 220 -10.31 2.25 13.55
C ALA A 220 -9.24 2.50 14.63
N PRO A 221 -8.72 1.44 15.28
CA PRO A 221 -7.72 1.58 16.33
C PRO A 221 -6.54 2.43 15.87
N ALA A 222 -6.14 3.36 16.73
CA ALA A 222 -4.97 4.19 16.54
C ALA A 222 -3.67 3.38 16.68
N TYR A 223 -2.58 3.96 16.20
CA TYR A 223 -1.24 3.42 16.35
C TYR A 223 -0.92 3.15 17.82
N SER A 224 -0.40 1.96 18.09
CA SER A 224 0.10 1.57 19.40
C SER A 224 1.57 1.20 19.32
N LYS A 225 2.43 1.99 19.95
CA LYS A 225 3.87 1.70 20.02
C LYS A 225 4.13 0.33 20.66
N THR A 226 3.34 -0.10 21.64
CA THR A 226 3.55 -1.40 22.29
C THR A 226 3.28 -2.57 21.34
N VAL A 227 2.30 -2.42 20.45
CA VAL A 227 1.99 -3.43 19.42
C VAL A 227 3.01 -3.37 18.28
N TYR A 228 3.35 -2.17 17.81
CA TYR A 228 4.07 -2.00 16.54
C TYR A 228 5.59 -1.81 16.67
N ALA A 229 6.16 -1.42 17.81
CA ALA A 229 7.57 -1.02 17.91
C ALA A 229 8.63 -2.14 17.85
N ARG A 230 8.25 -3.41 17.90
CA ARG A 230 9.20 -4.53 17.85
C ARG A 230 8.88 -5.45 16.68
N GLU A 231 9.64 -5.38 15.59
CA GLU A 231 9.69 -6.53 14.69
C GLU A 231 10.33 -7.69 15.48
N GLN A 232 9.56 -8.77 15.70
CA GLN A 232 10.13 -10.05 16.12
C GLN A 232 10.75 -10.74 14.90
#